data_AF-A0A3B9EYJ7-F1
#
_entry.id   AF-A0A3B9EYJ7-F1
#
_cell.length_a   1.000
_cell.length_b   1.000
_cell.length_c   1.000
_cell.angle_alpha   90.00
_cell.angle_beta   90.00
_cell.angle_gamma   90.00
#
_symmetry.space_group_name_H-M   'P 1'
#
loop_
_entity.id
_entity.type
_entity.pdbx_description
1 polymer ?
#
loop_
_entity_poly.entity_id
_entity_poly.type
_entity_poly.pdbx_seq_one_letter_code
_entity_poly.pdbx_strand_id
1 'polypeptide(L)' 'MEYFTGKTIWITGASSGIGEALAKKLASQNVQLILSAR' A
#
# COMPACT_ATOMS: atom_id res chain seq x y z
N MET A 1 -16.78 1.45 -3.25
CA MET A 1 -15.35 1.09 -3.04
C MET A 1 -14.72 2.14 -2.14
N GLU A 2 -15.04 2.14 -0.84
CA GLU A 2 -14.59 3.18 0.10
C GLU A 2 -13.86 2.62 1.32
N TYR A 3 -13.68 1.29 1.39
CA TYR A 3 -13.18 0.65 2.62
C TYR A 3 -11.82 1.20 3.06
N PHE A 4 -10.95 1.59 2.12
CA PHE A 4 -9.61 2.07 2.46
C PHE A 4 -9.50 3.60 2.54
N THR A 5 -10.49 4.36 2.09
CA THR A 5 -10.44 5.82 2.06
C THR A 5 -10.11 6.41 3.44
N GLY A 6 -9.11 7.30 3.48
CA GLY A 6 -8.64 7.98 4.69
C GLY A 6 -7.80 7.10 5.64
N LYS A 7 -7.52 5.84 5.30
CA LYS A 7 -6.72 4.95 6.15
C LYS A 7 -5.22 5.13 5.92
N THR A 8 -4.46 4.94 6.99
CA THR A 8 -3.02 4.70 6.93
C THR A 8 -2.75 3.20 6.90
N ILE A 9 -2.01 2.73 5.89
CA ILE A 9 -1.73 1.31 5.65
C ILE A 9 -0.22 1.11 5.61
N TRP A 10 0.29 0.19 6.43
CA TRP A 10 1.71 -0.19 6.44
C TRP A 10 1.92 -1.51 5.70
N ILE A 11 2.74 -1.48 4.66
CA ILE A 11 3.13 -2.65 3.87
C ILE A 11 4.60 -2.96 4.12
N THR A 12 4.87 -4.17 4.64
CA THR A 12 6.23 -4.71 4.77
C THR A 12 6.55 -5.60 3.57
N GLY A 13 7.83 -5.70 3.19
CA GLY A 13 8.24 -6.42 1.98
C GLY A 13 7.78 -5.73 0.69
N ALA A 14 7.67 -4.40 0.70
CA ALA A 14 7.11 -3.62 -0.42
C ALA A 14 8.04 -3.47 -1.64
N SER A 15 9.27 -4.01 -1.60
CA SER A 15 10.28 -3.80 -2.66
C SER A 15 10.11 -4.68 -3.90
N SER A 16 9.36 -5.78 -3.81
CA SER A 16 9.13 -6.67 -4.96
C SER A 16 7.89 -7.55 -4.81
N GLY A 17 7.50 -8.19 -5.91
CA GLY A 17 6.49 -9.25 -5.93
C GLY A 17 5.11 -8.77 -5.44
N ILE A 18 4.51 -9.52 -4.53
CA ILE A 18 3.14 -9.24 -4.05
C ILE A 18 3.08 -7.92 -3.27
N GLY A 19 4.09 -7.62 -2.45
CA GLY A 19 4.13 -6.38 -1.67
C GLY A 19 4.17 -5.14 -2.57
N GLU A 20 4.98 -5.18 -3.63
CA GLU A 20 5.06 -4.13 -4.64
C GLU A 20 3.74 -3.98 -5.41
N ALA A 21 3.18 -5.09 -5.88
CA ALA A 21 1.92 -5.07 -6.63
C ALA A 21 0.76 -4.53 -5.78
N LEU A 22 0.70 -4.90 -4.50
CA LEU A 22 -0.28 -4.39 -3.55
C LEU A 22 -0.11 -2.89 -3.31
N ALA A 23 1.14 -2.43 -3.07
CA ALA A 23 1.44 -1.03 -2.87
C ALA A 23 1.01 -0.19 -4.08
N LYS A 24 1.33 -0.66 -5.30
CA LYS A 24 0.90 -0.01 -6.56
C LYS A 24 -0.63 0.04 -6.70
N LYS A 25 -1.33 -1.03 -6.33
CA LYS A 25 -2.80 -1.07 -6.41
C LYS A 25 -3.47 -0.12 -5.41
N LEU A 26 -2.89 0.02 -4.22
CA LEU A 26 -3.42 0.89 -3.17
C LEU A 26 -3.00 2.36 -3.36
N ALA A 27 -1.89 2.63 -4.05
CA ALA A 27 -1.39 3.99 -4.28
C ALA A 27 -2.37 4.87 -5.08
N SER A 28 -3.27 4.28 -5.88
CA SER A 28 -4.31 5.02 -6.60
C SER A 28 -5.57 5.29 -5.77
N GLN A 29 -5.58 4.91 -4.49
CA GLN A 29 -6.70 5.15 -3.58
C GLN A 29 -6.40 6.36 -2.68
N ASN A 30 -7.42 6.94 -2.07
CA ASN A 30 -7.26 8.05 -1.13
C ASN A 30 -6.78 7.51 0.24
N VAL A 31 -5.55 7.00 0.30
CA VAL A 31 -4.90 6.37 1.46
C VAL A 31 -3.54 6.99 1.71
N GLN A 32 -3.02 6.83 2.94
CA GLN A 32 -1.61 7.04 3.22
C GLN A 32 -0.90 5.69 3.31
N LEU A 33 0.11 5.48 2.48
CA LEU A 33 0.92 4.26 2.50
C LEU A 33 2.25 4.49 3.22
N ILE A 34 2.58 3.60 4.16
CA ILE A 34 3.91 3.45 4.73
C ILE A 34 4.49 2.18 4.13
N LEU A 35 5.65 2.26 3.49
CA LEU A 35 6.28 1.13 2.82
C LEU A 35 7.62 0.82 3.51
N SER A 36 7.83 -0.43 3.91
CA SER A 36 9.12 -0.89 4.41
C SER A 36 9.61 -2.13 3.65
N ALA A 37 10.90 -2.14 3.32
CA ALA A 37 11.57 -3.25 2.67
C ALA A 37 13.08 -3.18 2.94
N ARG A 38 13.79 -4.27 2.61
CA ARG A 38 15.27 -4.35 2.61
C ARG A 38 15.80 -3.91 1.26
#